data_AF-A0A7V3JI85-F1
#
_entry.id   AF-A0A7V3JI85-F1
#
_cell.length_a   1.000
_cell.length_b   1.000
_cell.length_c   1.000
_cell.angle_alpha   90.00
_cell.angle_beta   90.00
_cell.angle_gamma   90.00
#
_symmetry.space_group_name_H-M   'P 1'
#
loop_
_entity.id
_entity.type
_entity.pdbx_description
1 polymer ?
#
loop_
_entity_poly.entity_id
_entity_poly.type
_entity_poly.pdbx_seq_one_letter_code
_entity_poly.pdbx_strand_id
1 'polypeptide(L)'
;MAMEPEGCPSSGNHGQATEAGSAACAGVRPACGPGHAEHPAAWFDKMLEHCYQYAVQAKAQGQPVVGILCEFTPRELIMAAGGVPVLLCGGSAKTIPAAEEYLPANLCPLIKSTFGYHVQRSNPFLEMADLVVGETTCDGKKKMYELLAQSRAVYVLELPHKPDDADAQEHWYREVRKFRDELQSRFGRRITASALREAMRAMNRQRALRRQLAELMASDRPPLTGRQLLRLKSSIAAMPAALEQYERVLDFYRKAPPEPGTEGCVRVLLTGVPMVHGAERVLEIIEQSGGLVVA
;
A
#
# COMPACT_ATOMS: atom_id res chain seq x y z
N MET A 1 24.80 37.23 -12.20
CA MET A 1 25.89 37.14 -11.23
C MET A 1 26.17 35.66 -11.05
N ALA A 2 27.23 35.18 -11.72
CA ALA A 2 27.59 33.77 -11.79
C ALA A 2 28.23 33.32 -10.47
N MET A 3 27.94 32.10 -10.02
CA MET A 3 28.72 31.40 -9.02
C MET A 3 29.16 30.07 -9.61
N GLU A 4 30.48 29.93 -9.75
CA GLU A 4 31.18 28.69 -10.10
C GLU A 4 31.18 27.70 -8.92
N PRO A 5 31.40 26.40 -9.17
CA PRO A 5 31.26 25.35 -8.17
C PRO A 5 32.56 25.12 -7.38
N GLU A 6 32.47 25.07 -6.05
CA GLU A 6 33.60 24.72 -5.20
C GLU A 6 33.88 23.21 -5.21
N GLY A 7 35.17 22.88 -5.31
CA GLY A 7 35.70 21.55 -5.51
C GLY A 7 35.72 20.64 -4.29
N CYS A 8 35.84 19.35 -4.59
CA CYS A 8 35.99 18.24 -3.64
C CYS A 8 37.39 18.25 -2.98
N PRO A 9 37.52 18.08 -1.65
CA PRO A 9 38.81 17.81 -1.03
C PRO A 9 39.11 16.30 -0.95
N SER A 10 40.39 16.01 -1.12
CA SER A 10 41.03 14.70 -1.23
C SER A 10 41.12 13.92 0.08
N SER A 11 41.28 12.61 -0.09
CA SER A 11 41.46 11.56 0.92
C SER A 11 42.68 11.78 1.83
N GLY A 12 42.47 11.68 3.15
CA GLY A 12 43.49 11.49 4.16
C GLY A 12 43.19 10.23 4.99
N ASN A 13 44.09 9.26 4.95
CA ASN A 13 44.01 7.96 5.60
C ASN A 13 44.87 8.00 6.88
N HIS A 14 44.30 7.78 8.07
CA HIS A 14 45.00 7.26 9.26
C HIS A 14 44.01 6.82 10.34
N GLY A 15 44.19 5.61 10.87
CA GLY A 15 43.60 5.15 12.13
C GLY A 15 42.85 3.83 12.03
N GLN A 16 43.57 2.71 12.13
CA GLN A 16 42.99 1.38 12.40
C GLN A 16 42.33 1.37 13.79
N ALA A 17 41.02 1.14 13.81
CA ALA A 17 40.31 0.61 14.95
C ALA A 17 39.44 -0.56 14.45
N THR A 18 39.63 -1.73 15.06
CA THR A 18 38.91 -2.96 14.77
C THR A 18 37.46 -2.84 15.25
N GLU A 19 36.56 -2.43 14.37
CA GLU A 19 35.13 -2.70 14.50
C GLU A 19 34.80 -3.88 13.59
N ALA A 20 34.28 -4.96 14.18
CA ALA A 20 33.59 -6.00 13.43
C ALA A 20 32.34 -5.37 12.81
N GLY A 21 32.50 -4.78 11.63
CA GLY A 21 31.43 -4.15 10.89
C GLY A 21 30.34 -5.17 10.58
N SER A 22 29.17 -4.95 11.17
CA SER A 22 27.91 -5.52 10.68
C SER A 22 27.79 -5.14 9.20
N ALA A 23 28.17 -6.06 8.31
CA ALA A 23 28.01 -5.88 6.88
C ALA A 23 26.51 -5.71 6.60
N ALA A 24 26.12 -4.53 6.11
CA ALA A 24 24.74 -4.27 5.73
C ALA A 24 24.30 -5.29 4.67
N CYS A 25 23.15 -5.91 4.88
CA CYS A 25 22.52 -6.77 3.89
C CYS A 25 21.99 -5.89 2.76
N ALA A 26 22.52 -6.07 1.56
CA ALA A 26 22.36 -5.22 0.39
C ALA A 26 23.10 -3.86 0.45
N GLY A 27 24.05 -3.70 -0.47
CA GLY A 27 24.59 -2.39 -0.81
C GLY A 27 23.45 -1.48 -1.27
N VAL A 28 23.32 -0.31 -0.63
CA VAL A 28 22.40 0.75 -1.04
C VAL A 28 22.94 1.39 -2.33
N ARG A 29 22.83 0.71 -3.47
CA ARG A 29 22.97 1.34 -4.79
C ARG A 29 22.03 0.64 -5.79
N PRO A 30 21.18 1.38 -6.51
CA PRO A 30 20.62 0.85 -7.74
C PRO A 30 21.81 0.66 -8.70
N ALA A 31 22.08 -0.59 -9.09
CA ALA A 31 23.01 -0.86 -10.15
C ALA A 31 22.39 -0.38 -11.48
N CYS A 32 22.62 0.89 -11.82
CA CYS A 32 22.48 1.36 -13.20
C CYS A 32 23.62 0.76 -14.03
N GLY A 33 23.43 -0.48 -14.48
CA GLY A 33 24.23 -1.07 -15.56
C GLY A 33 23.71 -0.60 -16.92
N PRO A 34 24.59 -0.31 -17.91
CA PRO A 34 24.15 0.19 -19.21
C PRO A 34 23.67 -0.97 -20.08
N GLY A 35 22.44 -0.86 -20.60
CA GLY A 35 21.96 -1.69 -21.71
C GLY A 35 21.08 -2.89 -21.34
N HIS A 36 19.97 -2.69 -20.64
CA HIS A 36 18.94 -3.72 -20.48
C HIS A 36 17.55 -3.09 -20.58
N ALA A 37 16.58 -3.83 -21.14
CA ALA A 37 15.17 -3.49 -21.03
C ALA A 37 14.85 -3.10 -19.57
N GLU A 38 14.13 -2.00 -19.38
CA GLU A 38 13.84 -1.43 -18.06
C GLU A 38 13.33 -2.52 -17.10
N HIS A 39 13.97 -2.65 -15.93
CA HIS A 39 13.63 -3.68 -14.94
C HIS A 39 12.13 -3.58 -14.61
N PRO A 40 11.33 -4.67 -14.70
CA PRO A 40 9.87 -4.57 -14.65
C PRO A 40 9.35 -3.97 -13.32
N ALA A 41 10.10 -4.12 -12.23
CA ALA A 41 9.75 -3.51 -10.94
C ALA A 41 9.85 -1.96 -10.94
N ALA A 42 10.61 -1.34 -11.85
CA ALA A 42 10.79 0.11 -11.92
C ALA A 42 9.48 0.87 -12.17
N TRP A 43 8.49 0.20 -12.77
CA TRP A 43 7.14 0.77 -12.90
C TRP A 43 6.51 1.11 -11.53
N PHE A 44 6.81 0.33 -10.48
CA PHE A 44 6.28 0.56 -9.13
C PHE A 44 6.94 1.74 -8.42
N ASP A 45 8.13 2.20 -8.86
CA ASP A 45 8.76 3.41 -8.30
C ASP A 45 7.91 4.67 -8.59
N LYS A 46 7.10 4.64 -9.65
CA LYS A 46 6.13 5.67 -10.00
C LYS A 46 4.68 5.26 -9.73
N MET A 47 4.46 4.28 -8.85
CA MET A 47 3.12 3.70 -8.63
C MET A 47 2.05 4.74 -8.28
N LEU A 48 2.36 5.71 -7.42
CA LEU A 48 1.40 6.74 -7.03
C LEU A 48 1.01 7.64 -8.22
N GLU A 49 1.96 7.98 -9.08
CA GLU A 49 1.71 8.76 -10.30
C GLU A 49 0.80 7.98 -11.26
N HIS A 50 1.10 6.70 -11.49
CA HIS A 50 0.25 5.84 -12.33
C HIS A 50 -1.17 5.69 -11.76
N CYS A 51 -1.29 5.50 -10.45
CA CYS A 51 -2.59 5.44 -9.78
C CYS A 51 -3.34 6.78 -9.88
N TYR A 52 -2.64 7.90 -9.71
CA TYR A 52 -3.23 9.23 -9.81
C TYR A 52 -3.79 9.49 -11.21
N GLN A 53 -2.99 9.23 -12.24
CA GLN A 53 -3.41 9.35 -13.65
C GLN A 53 -4.62 8.46 -13.95
N TYR A 54 -4.62 7.22 -13.47
CA TYR A 54 -5.76 6.31 -13.62
C TYR A 54 -7.03 6.86 -12.94
N ALA A 55 -6.93 7.34 -11.71
CA ALA A 55 -8.07 7.91 -10.98
C ALA A 55 -8.62 9.18 -11.66
N VAL A 56 -7.74 10.06 -12.16
CA VAL A 56 -8.14 11.25 -12.93
C VAL A 56 -8.89 10.84 -14.20
N GLN A 57 -8.35 9.87 -14.95
CA GLN A 57 -9.01 9.37 -16.16
C GLN A 57 -10.37 8.71 -15.85
N ALA A 58 -10.44 7.92 -14.77
CA ALA A 58 -11.68 7.28 -14.33
C ALA A 58 -12.75 8.33 -13.99
N LYS A 59 -12.39 9.38 -13.24
CA LYS A 59 -13.29 10.52 -12.95
C LYS A 59 -13.75 11.21 -14.22
N ALA A 60 -12.85 11.45 -15.18
CA ALA A 60 -13.21 12.05 -16.48
C ALA A 60 -14.19 11.17 -17.29
N GLN A 61 -14.19 9.86 -17.06
CA GLN A 61 -15.13 8.90 -17.67
C GLN A 61 -16.41 8.71 -16.84
N GLY A 62 -16.61 9.47 -15.75
CA GLY A 62 -17.77 9.37 -14.89
C GLY A 62 -17.74 8.17 -13.93
N GLN A 63 -16.59 7.51 -13.75
CA GLN A 63 -16.44 6.44 -12.76
C GLN A 63 -16.21 7.05 -11.37
N PRO A 64 -16.96 6.62 -10.33
CA PRO A 64 -16.77 7.11 -8.99
C PRO A 64 -15.47 6.58 -8.38
N VAL A 65 -14.74 7.44 -7.66
CA VAL A 65 -13.58 7.04 -6.87
C VAL A 65 -14.05 6.74 -5.46
N VAL A 66 -13.76 5.54 -4.96
CA VAL A 66 -14.15 5.11 -3.61
C VAL A 66 -12.90 4.87 -2.78
N GLY A 67 -12.71 5.75 -1.79
CA GLY A 67 -11.62 5.65 -0.83
C GLY A 67 -11.88 4.54 0.17
N ILE A 68 -10.90 3.69 0.44
CA ILE A 68 -11.02 2.60 1.43
C ILE A 68 -9.95 2.76 2.52
N LEU A 69 -10.32 2.43 3.75
CA LEU A 69 -9.46 2.58 4.93
C LEU A 69 -9.11 1.27 5.63
N CYS A 70 -9.58 0.12 5.15
CA CYS A 70 -9.09 -1.20 5.55
C CYS A 70 -9.17 -2.23 4.40
N GLU A 71 -8.56 -3.39 4.63
CA GLU A 71 -8.60 -4.54 3.71
C GLU A 71 -9.93 -5.32 3.80
N PHE A 72 -10.71 -5.14 4.88
CA PHE A 72 -12.01 -5.79 5.05
C PHE A 72 -13.10 -5.25 4.13
N THR A 73 -12.96 -4.02 3.60
CA THR A 73 -13.88 -3.46 2.60
C THR A 73 -13.97 -4.42 1.41
N PRO A 74 -15.18 -4.88 1.03
CA PRO A 74 -15.38 -5.75 -0.13
C PRO A 74 -15.22 -4.95 -1.44
N ARG A 75 -13.97 -4.78 -1.88
CA ARG A 75 -13.56 -4.02 -3.08
C ARG A 75 -14.25 -4.51 -4.35
N GLU A 76 -14.57 -5.79 -4.40
CA GLU A 76 -15.29 -6.42 -5.49
C GLU A 76 -16.66 -5.78 -5.73
N LEU A 77 -17.36 -5.34 -4.66
CA LEU A 77 -18.64 -4.65 -4.79
C LEU A 77 -18.47 -3.23 -5.37
N ILE A 78 -17.44 -2.51 -4.93
CA ILE A 78 -17.09 -1.17 -5.46
C ILE A 78 -16.82 -1.27 -6.97
N MET A 79 -15.98 -2.23 -7.37
CA MET A 79 -15.65 -2.47 -8.77
C MET A 79 -16.88 -2.88 -9.59
N ALA A 80 -17.72 -3.77 -9.06
CA ALA A 80 -18.94 -4.20 -9.74
C ALA A 80 -19.99 -3.09 -9.87
N ALA A 81 -19.96 -2.10 -8.97
CA ALA A 81 -20.72 -0.86 -9.08
C ALA A 81 -20.09 0.16 -10.05
N GLY A 82 -18.99 -0.20 -10.74
CA GLY A 82 -18.28 0.67 -11.68
C GLY A 82 -17.34 1.68 -11.03
N GLY A 83 -17.07 1.56 -9.73
CA GLY A 83 -16.18 2.46 -9.00
C GLY A 83 -14.74 1.96 -8.95
N VAL A 84 -13.83 2.89 -8.63
CA VAL A 84 -12.39 2.66 -8.47
C VAL A 84 -12.03 2.60 -6.99
N PRO A 85 -11.66 1.44 -6.41
CA PRO A 85 -11.27 1.34 -5.01
C PRO A 85 -9.83 1.82 -4.80
N VAL A 86 -9.65 2.84 -3.96
CA VAL A 86 -8.34 3.47 -3.69
C VAL A 86 -8.00 3.44 -2.20
N LEU A 87 -6.83 2.91 -1.84
CA LEU A 87 -6.36 2.90 -0.46
C LEU A 87 -5.97 4.31 0.00
N LEU A 88 -6.52 4.75 1.14
CA LEU A 88 -6.33 6.10 1.69
C LEU A 88 -5.53 6.16 3.01
N CYS A 89 -5.00 5.02 3.47
CA CYS A 89 -4.21 5.00 4.72
C CYS A 89 -2.92 5.84 4.55
N GLY A 90 -2.72 6.82 5.44
CA GLY A 90 -1.63 7.79 5.37
C GLY A 90 -0.36 7.29 6.04
N GLY A 91 0.79 7.63 5.45
CA GLY A 91 2.13 7.23 5.92
C GLY A 91 3.09 8.39 6.13
N SER A 92 2.60 9.63 6.32
CA SER A 92 3.46 10.83 6.41
C SER A 92 3.38 11.50 7.78
N ALA A 93 4.49 11.48 8.52
CA ALA A 93 4.59 12.16 9.81
C ALA A 93 4.34 13.68 9.71
N LYS A 94 4.58 14.30 8.55
CA LYS A 94 4.37 15.74 8.30
C LYS A 94 2.90 16.16 8.44
N THR A 95 1.98 15.22 8.30
CA THR A 95 0.53 15.48 8.39
C THR A 95 -0.01 15.37 9.83
N ILE A 96 0.75 14.76 10.75
CA ILE A 96 0.32 14.49 12.12
C ILE A 96 -0.02 15.76 12.91
N PRO A 97 0.80 16.84 12.89
CA PRO A 97 0.49 18.04 13.68
C PRO A 97 -0.89 18.64 13.38
N ALA A 98 -1.29 18.69 12.10
CA ALA A 98 -2.60 19.19 11.70
C ALA A 98 -3.76 18.30 12.19
N ALA A 99 -3.51 17.01 12.34
CA ALA A 99 -4.52 16.09 12.89
C ALA A 99 -4.67 16.24 14.40
N GLU A 100 -3.58 16.54 15.12
CA GLU A 100 -3.58 16.66 16.59
C GLU A 100 -4.32 17.89 17.12
N GLU A 101 -4.68 18.84 16.25
CA GLU A 101 -5.63 19.91 16.58
C GLU A 101 -7.06 19.37 16.84
N TYR A 102 -7.38 18.17 16.34
CA TYR A 102 -8.70 17.55 16.43
C TYR A 102 -8.67 16.17 17.10
N LEU A 103 -7.55 15.46 17.00
CA LEU A 103 -7.37 14.09 17.48
C LEU A 103 -6.37 14.05 18.65
N PRO A 104 -6.53 13.12 19.61
CA PRO A 104 -5.56 12.96 20.69
C PRO A 104 -4.15 12.64 20.19
N ALA A 105 -3.13 13.25 20.81
CA ALA A 105 -1.72 12.99 20.48
C ALA A 105 -1.31 11.51 20.69
N ASN A 106 -1.95 10.81 21.62
CA ASN A 106 -1.72 9.39 21.90
C ASN A 106 -2.45 8.43 20.93
N LEU A 107 -3.03 8.93 19.84
CA LEU A 107 -3.68 8.10 18.83
C LEU A 107 -2.69 7.51 17.82
N CYS A 108 -3.06 6.38 17.18
CA CYS A 108 -2.27 5.71 16.16
C CYS A 108 -1.77 6.69 15.05
N PRO A 109 -0.46 6.71 14.73
CA PRO A 109 0.09 7.60 13.71
C PRO A 109 -0.51 7.43 12.30
N LEU A 110 -0.95 6.22 11.94
CA LEU A 110 -1.63 5.98 10.66
C LEU A 110 -2.95 6.75 10.59
N ILE A 111 -3.72 6.74 11.68
CA ILE A 111 -5.01 7.46 11.77
C ILE A 111 -4.75 8.96 11.74
N LYS A 112 -3.80 9.44 12.54
CA LYS A 112 -3.41 10.86 12.55
C LYS A 112 -2.90 11.30 11.17
N SER A 113 -2.12 10.48 10.48
CA SER A 113 -1.66 10.83 9.14
C SER A 113 -2.81 10.91 8.13
N THR A 114 -3.70 9.91 8.09
CA THR A 114 -4.90 9.94 7.23
C THR A 114 -5.77 11.17 7.51
N PHE A 115 -6.04 11.49 8.77
CA PHE A 115 -6.86 12.65 9.12
C PHE A 115 -6.12 13.98 8.88
N GLY A 116 -4.81 14.02 9.05
CA GLY A 116 -3.99 15.18 8.73
C GLY A 116 -4.03 15.52 7.24
N TYR A 117 -3.97 14.50 6.37
CA TYR A 117 -4.22 14.65 4.94
C TYR A 117 -5.60 15.24 4.64
N HIS A 118 -6.63 14.85 5.40
CA HIS A 118 -7.96 15.41 5.29
C HIS A 118 -8.01 16.88 5.68
N VAL A 119 -7.46 17.24 6.85
CA VAL A 119 -7.45 18.62 7.38
C VAL A 119 -6.72 19.55 6.41
N GLN A 120 -5.57 19.12 5.90
CA GLN A 120 -4.75 19.91 4.99
C GLN A 120 -5.22 19.89 3.53
N ARG A 121 -6.21 19.04 3.18
CA ARG A 121 -6.67 18.79 1.81
C ARG A 121 -5.52 18.43 0.86
N SER A 122 -4.55 17.68 1.36
CA SER A 122 -3.27 17.42 0.69
C SER A 122 -3.14 16.00 0.10
N ASN A 123 -4.19 15.19 0.16
CA ASN A 123 -4.25 13.89 -0.50
C ASN A 123 -5.20 13.96 -1.72
N PRO A 124 -4.67 13.91 -2.96
CA PRO A 124 -5.49 14.07 -4.16
C PRO A 124 -6.51 12.93 -4.35
N PHE A 125 -6.20 11.70 -3.92
CA PHE A 125 -7.16 10.60 -3.98
C PHE A 125 -8.35 10.81 -3.04
N LEU A 126 -8.07 11.36 -1.86
CA LEU A 126 -9.11 11.73 -0.90
C LEU A 126 -9.96 12.89 -1.42
N GLU A 127 -9.37 13.90 -2.08
CA GLU A 127 -10.12 15.00 -2.70
C GLU A 127 -10.98 14.53 -3.89
N MET A 128 -10.57 13.48 -4.61
CA MET A 128 -11.35 12.88 -5.70
C MET A 128 -12.47 11.94 -5.24
N ALA A 129 -12.43 11.49 -3.98
CA ALA A 129 -13.31 10.42 -3.47
C ALA A 129 -14.79 10.86 -3.39
N ASP A 130 -15.66 10.10 -4.08
CA ASP A 130 -17.12 10.25 -4.05
C ASP A 130 -17.76 9.55 -2.83
N LEU A 131 -17.02 8.61 -2.24
CA LEU A 131 -17.36 7.93 -1.00
C LEU A 131 -16.07 7.47 -0.30
N VAL A 132 -16.00 7.65 1.02
CA VAL A 132 -14.99 7.01 1.86
C VAL A 132 -15.64 5.85 2.62
N VAL A 133 -15.02 4.69 2.57
CA VAL A 133 -15.48 3.47 3.23
C VAL A 133 -14.53 3.12 4.36
N GLY A 134 -15.11 2.95 5.55
CA GLY A 134 -14.42 2.50 6.75
C GLY A 134 -15.10 1.29 7.38
N GLU A 135 -14.45 0.72 8.38
CA GLU A 135 -14.90 -0.49 9.07
C GLU A 135 -14.63 -0.37 10.57
N THR A 136 -15.52 -0.91 11.40
CA THR A 136 -15.44 -0.83 12.87
C THR A 136 -14.35 -1.72 13.49
N THR A 137 -13.12 -1.63 12.98
CA THR A 137 -11.95 -2.44 13.37
C THR A 137 -11.31 -2.00 14.68
N CYS A 138 -10.82 -0.77 14.76
CA CYS A 138 -10.22 -0.21 15.96
C CYS A 138 -10.94 1.07 16.40
N ASP A 139 -10.90 1.37 17.70
CA ASP A 139 -11.62 2.52 18.28
C ASP A 139 -11.20 3.85 17.68
N GLY A 140 -9.89 4.03 17.45
CA GLY A 140 -9.37 5.24 16.82
C GLY A 140 -9.94 5.48 15.42
N LYS A 141 -10.11 4.42 14.61
CA LYS A 141 -10.69 4.55 13.27
C LYS A 141 -12.18 4.86 13.36
N LYS A 142 -12.92 4.14 14.21
CA LYS A 142 -14.35 4.36 14.45
C LYS A 142 -14.64 5.83 14.76
N LYS A 143 -13.89 6.41 15.71
CA LYS A 143 -14.07 7.81 16.13
C LYS A 143 -13.56 8.82 15.10
N MET A 144 -12.47 8.50 14.39
CA MET A 144 -12.02 9.34 13.29
C MET A 144 -13.06 9.40 12.15
N TYR A 145 -13.78 8.31 11.86
CA TYR A 145 -14.83 8.30 10.85
C TYR A 145 -16.01 9.21 11.18
N GLU A 146 -16.40 9.30 12.46
CA GLU A 146 -17.46 10.23 12.92
C GLU A 146 -17.07 11.68 12.62
N LEU A 147 -15.79 12.05 12.82
CA LEU A 147 -15.27 13.38 12.48
C LEU A 147 -15.17 13.58 10.96
N LEU A 148 -14.66 12.60 10.23
CA LEU A 148 -14.54 12.65 8.77
C LEU A 148 -15.91 12.81 8.09
N ALA A 149 -16.96 12.18 8.64
CA ALA A 149 -18.33 12.23 8.15
C ALA A 149 -18.97 13.62 8.25
N GLN A 150 -18.39 14.55 9.03
CA GLN A 150 -18.90 15.92 9.13
C GLN A 150 -18.71 16.73 7.84
N SER A 151 -17.74 16.34 6.99
CA SER A 151 -17.41 17.07 5.76
C SER A 151 -17.29 16.18 4.52
N ARG A 152 -17.38 14.85 4.68
CA ARG A 152 -17.28 13.87 3.60
C ARG A 152 -18.38 12.85 3.67
N ALA A 153 -18.75 12.30 2.52
CA ALA A 153 -19.57 11.11 2.50
C ALA A 153 -18.75 9.91 3.01
N VAL A 154 -19.15 9.37 4.16
CA VAL A 154 -18.52 8.20 4.78
C VAL A 154 -19.56 7.11 4.96
N TYR A 155 -19.21 5.88 4.56
CA TYR A 155 -19.97 4.68 4.87
C TYR A 155 -19.13 3.77 5.76
N VAL A 156 -19.70 3.29 6.85
CA VAL A 156 -19.01 2.44 7.81
C VAL A 156 -19.65 1.05 7.80
N LEU A 157 -18.88 0.01 7.47
CA LEU A 157 -19.29 -1.37 7.69
C LEU A 157 -19.06 -1.76 9.15
N GLU A 158 -20.05 -2.38 9.77
CA GLU A 158 -19.86 -2.97 11.09
C GLU A 158 -19.18 -4.35 10.94
N LEU A 159 -17.88 -4.41 11.22
CA LEU A 159 -17.14 -5.67 11.22
C LEU A 159 -17.32 -6.38 12.58
N PRO A 160 -17.88 -7.60 12.62
CA PRO A 160 -18.00 -8.36 13.85
C PRO A 160 -16.63 -8.79 14.41
N HIS A 161 -16.58 -9.02 15.73
CA HIS A 161 -15.33 -9.40 16.42
C HIS A 161 -15.20 -10.91 16.70
N LYS A 162 -16.17 -11.72 16.26
CA LYS A 162 -16.20 -13.17 16.48
C LYS A 162 -16.22 -13.92 15.14
N PRO A 163 -15.06 -14.15 14.50
CA PRO A 163 -15.01 -14.69 13.13
C PRO A 163 -15.61 -16.10 12.98
N ASP A 164 -15.57 -16.90 14.05
CA ASP A 164 -16.04 -18.30 14.05
C ASP A 164 -17.46 -18.47 14.62
N ASP A 165 -18.13 -17.37 14.97
CA ASP A 165 -19.49 -17.37 15.52
C ASP A 165 -20.52 -17.20 14.39
N ALA A 166 -21.51 -18.08 14.33
CA ALA A 166 -22.49 -18.11 13.24
C ALA A 166 -23.36 -16.84 13.17
N ASP A 167 -23.73 -16.26 14.32
CA ASP A 167 -24.53 -15.05 14.38
C ASP A 167 -23.72 -13.85 13.89
N ALA A 168 -22.43 -13.81 14.26
CA ALA A 168 -21.51 -12.81 13.75
C ALA A 168 -21.30 -12.94 12.23
N GLN A 169 -21.17 -14.15 11.69
CA GLN A 169 -21.06 -14.38 10.25
C GLN A 169 -22.31 -13.93 9.48
N GLU A 170 -23.50 -14.24 10.00
CA GLU A 170 -24.77 -13.77 9.42
C GLU A 170 -24.89 -12.24 9.48
N HIS A 171 -24.46 -11.61 10.59
CA HIS A 171 -24.41 -10.14 10.68
C HIS A 171 -23.48 -9.55 9.62
N TRP A 172 -22.27 -10.10 9.47
CA TRP A 172 -21.33 -9.63 8.44
C TRP A 172 -21.91 -9.76 7.03
N TYR A 173 -22.58 -10.87 6.73
CA TYR A 173 -23.23 -11.05 5.43
C TYR A 173 -24.30 -9.97 5.16
N ARG A 174 -25.06 -9.59 6.19
CA ARG A 174 -26.04 -8.49 6.11
C ARG A 174 -25.36 -7.14 5.88
N GLU A 175 -24.27 -6.86 6.58
CA GLU A 175 -23.49 -5.62 6.39
C GLU A 175 -22.95 -5.50 4.96
N VAL A 176 -22.39 -6.59 4.41
CA VAL A 176 -21.93 -6.63 3.01
C VAL A 176 -23.10 -6.40 2.03
N ARG A 177 -24.30 -6.93 2.31
CA ARG A 177 -25.50 -6.68 1.49
C ARG A 177 -25.99 -5.24 1.56
N LYS A 178 -26.01 -4.63 2.75
CA LYS A 178 -26.35 -3.21 2.92
C LYS A 178 -25.36 -2.33 2.16
N PHE A 179 -24.07 -2.65 2.21
CA PHE A 179 -23.05 -1.92 1.46
C PHE A 179 -23.24 -2.04 -0.06
N ARG A 180 -23.56 -3.24 -0.57
CA ARG A 180 -23.96 -3.41 -1.97
C ARG A 180 -25.14 -2.49 -2.33
N ASP A 181 -26.16 -2.44 -1.50
CA ASP A 181 -27.37 -1.66 -1.78
C ASP A 181 -27.09 -0.15 -1.74
N GLU A 182 -26.26 0.31 -0.80
CA GLU A 182 -25.73 1.68 -0.76
C GLU A 182 -24.99 2.04 -2.05
N LEU A 183 -24.06 1.21 -2.51
CA LEU A 183 -23.29 1.47 -3.74
C LEU A 183 -24.21 1.57 -4.97
N GLN A 184 -25.21 0.69 -5.08
CA GLN A 184 -26.17 0.73 -6.19
C GLN A 184 -27.01 2.02 -6.17
N SER A 185 -27.50 2.39 -4.98
CA SER A 185 -28.30 3.61 -4.79
C SER A 185 -27.48 4.86 -5.11
N ARG A 186 -26.26 4.93 -4.55
CA ARG A 186 -25.37 6.09 -4.68
C ARG A 186 -24.90 6.32 -6.10
N PHE A 187 -24.51 5.26 -6.81
CA PHE A 187 -23.91 5.37 -8.14
C PHE A 187 -24.91 5.11 -9.28
N GLY A 188 -26.19 4.85 -8.95
CA GLY A 188 -27.23 4.58 -9.94
C GLY A 188 -26.95 3.36 -10.82
N ARG A 189 -26.08 2.44 -10.36
CA ARG A 189 -25.62 1.28 -11.14
C ARG A 189 -25.91 -0.02 -10.41
N ARG A 190 -26.70 -0.88 -11.05
CA ARG A 190 -27.01 -2.22 -10.54
C ARG A 190 -25.75 -3.10 -10.55
N ILE A 191 -25.46 -3.74 -9.42
CA ILE A 191 -24.43 -4.76 -9.28
C ILE A 191 -25.01 -6.09 -9.78
N THR A 192 -24.62 -6.51 -10.97
CA THR A 192 -25.06 -7.79 -11.56
C THR A 192 -24.15 -8.93 -11.10
N ALA A 193 -24.66 -10.17 -11.17
CA ALA A 193 -23.86 -11.35 -10.86
C ALA A 193 -22.65 -11.52 -11.80
N SER A 194 -22.75 -11.08 -13.06
CA SER A 194 -21.64 -11.11 -14.00
C SER A 194 -20.56 -10.09 -13.64
N ALA A 195 -20.95 -8.84 -13.35
CA ALA A 195 -20.02 -7.78 -12.94
C ALA A 195 -19.31 -8.13 -11.63
N LEU A 196 -20.04 -8.70 -10.66
CA LEU A 196 -19.45 -9.16 -9.41
C LEU A 196 -18.44 -10.29 -9.63
N ARG A 197 -18.77 -11.29 -10.48
CA ARG A 197 -17.82 -12.37 -10.82
C ARG A 197 -16.57 -11.86 -11.54
N GLU A 198 -16.71 -10.85 -12.39
CA GLU A 198 -15.57 -10.20 -13.05
C GLU A 198 -14.66 -9.50 -12.04
N ALA A 199 -15.24 -8.69 -11.14
CA ALA A 199 -14.50 -8.03 -10.08
C ALA A 199 -13.79 -9.02 -9.15
N MET A 200 -14.46 -10.11 -8.76
CA MET A 200 -13.87 -11.20 -7.97
C MET A 200 -12.69 -11.85 -8.68
N ARG A 201 -12.79 -12.11 -9.99
CA ARG A 201 -11.68 -12.67 -10.78
C ARG A 201 -10.48 -11.74 -10.81
N ALA A 202 -10.70 -10.44 -11.02
CA ALA A 202 -9.63 -9.44 -11.04
C ALA A 202 -8.93 -9.33 -9.67
N MET A 203 -9.70 -9.25 -8.58
CA MET A 203 -9.16 -9.19 -7.22
C MET A 203 -8.42 -10.48 -6.83
N ASN A 204 -8.95 -11.65 -7.20
CA ASN A 204 -8.27 -12.92 -6.96
C ASN A 204 -6.99 -13.06 -7.79
N ARG A 205 -6.96 -12.57 -9.04
CA ARG A 205 -5.73 -12.48 -9.84
C ARG A 205 -4.68 -11.63 -9.13
N GLN A 206 -5.04 -10.43 -8.65
CA GLN A 206 -4.12 -9.58 -7.89
C GLN A 206 -3.56 -10.29 -6.64
N ARG A 207 -4.46 -10.88 -5.84
CA ARG A 207 -4.07 -11.59 -4.60
C ARG A 207 -3.14 -12.77 -4.91
N ALA A 208 -3.45 -13.55 -5.94
CA ALA A 208 -2.65 -14.70 -6.36
C ALA A 208 -1.26 -14.28 -6.83
N LEU A 209 -1.15 -13.22 -7.65
CA LEU A 209 0.14 -12.71 -8.13
C LEU A 209 1.01 -12.19 -6.97
N ARG A 210 0.42 -11.41 -6.05
CA ARG A 210 1.13 -10.91 -4.87
C ARG A 210 1.57 -12.03 -3.93
N ARG A 211 0.75 -13.08 -3.79
CA ARG A 211 1.13 -14.27 -3.00
C ARG A 211 2.28 -15.02 -3.66
N GLN A 212 2.24 -15.26 -4.96
CA GLN A 212 3.33 -15.91 -5.70
C GLN A 212 4.64 -15.11 -5.62
N LEU A 213 4.58 -13.78 -5.65
CA LEU A 213 5.75 -12.93 -5.42
C LEU A 213 6.31 -13.10 -4.00
N ALA A 214 5.44 -13.15 -2.98
CA ALA A 214 5.86 -13.39 -1.61
C ALA A 214 6.43 -14.82 -1.40
N GLU A 215 5.88 -15.82 -2.09
CA GLU A 215 6.37 -17.21 -2.04
C GLU A 215 7.82 -17.34 -2.53
N LEU A 216 8.30 -16.45 -3.40
CA LEU A 216 9.72 -16.42 -3.81
C LEU A 216 10.66 -16.15 -2.62
N MET A 217 10.19 -15.49 -1.57
CA MET A 217 10.95 -15.20 -0.35
C MET A 217 11.17 -16.44 0.52
N ALA A 218 10.40 -17.51 0.30
CA ALA A 218 10.53 -18.76 1.04
C ALA A 218 11.85 -19.50 0.71
N SER A 219 12.45 -19.24 -0.46
CA SER A 219 13.77 -19.75 -0.83
C SER A 219 14.84 -19.34 0.19
N ASP A 220 15.80 -20.23 0.49
CA ASP A 220 16.96 -19.92 1.35
C ASP A 220 17.75 -18.72 0.82
N ARG A 221 17.79 -18.57 -0.50
CA ARG A 221 18.45 -17.48 -1.22
C ARG A 221 17.42 -16.80 -2.14
N PRO A 222 16.59 -15.90 -1.60
CA PRO A 222 15.52 -15.29 -2.37
C PRO A 222 16.08 -14.34 -3.45
N PRO A 223 15.38 -14.18 -4.58
CA PRO A 223 15.84 -13.34 -5.69
C PRO A 223 15.53 -11.85 -5.50
N LEU A 224 15.00 -11.45 -4.33
CA LEU A 224 14.69 -10.08 -3.96
C LEU A 224 14.78 -9.90 -2.44
N THR A 225 14.90 -8.65 -2.01
CA THR A 225 14.79 -8.19 -0.62
C THR A 225 13.33 -7.97 -0.22
N GLY A 226 13.06 -7.95 1.08
CA GLY A 226 11.74 -7.60 1.60
C GLY A 226 11.35 -6.16 1.24
N ARG A 227 12.32 -5.24 1.16
CA ARG A 227 12.07 -3.87 0.67
C ARG A 227 11.62 -3.85 -0.78
N GLN A 228 12.28 -4.60 -1.66
CA GLN A 228 11.87 -4.73 -3.06
C GLN A 228 10.47 -5.32 -3.15
N LEU A 229 10.17 -6.39 -2.40
CA LEU A 229 8.83 -7.00 -2.37
C LEU A 229 7.75 -6.00 -1.88
N LEU A 230 8.02 -5.25 -0.81
CA LEU A 230 7.07 -4.28 -0.25
C LEU A 230 6.75 -3.13 -1.22
N ARG A 231 7.70 -2.76 -2.10
CA ARG A 231 7.48 -1.75 -3.14
C ARG A 231 6.51 -2.21 -4.23
N LEU A 232 6.34 -3.52 -4.42
CA LEU A 232 5.40 -4.12 -5.38
C LEU A 232 3.95 -4.05 -4.85
N LYS A 233 3.46 -2.83 -4.57
CA LYS A 233 2.10 -2.56 -4.10
C LYS A 233 1.45 -1.50 -4.97
N SER A 234 0.17 -1.66 -5.29
CA SER A 234 -0.67 -0.64 -5.96
C SER A 234 -1.64 -0.04 -4.95
N SER A 235 -1.82 1.28 -4.99
CA SER A 235 -2.85 1.98 -4.19
C SER A 235 -4.26 1.81 -4.75
N ILE A 236 -4.38 1.45 -6.03
CA ILE A 236 -5.66 1.13 -6.67
C ILE A 236 -5.81 -0.37 -6.81
N ALA A 237 -6.94 -0.89 -6.34
CA ALA A 237 -7.23 -2.32 -6.37
C ALA A 237 -7.50 -2.80 -7.80
N ALA A 238 -6.83 -3.90 -8.18
CA ALA A 238 -6.99 -4.59 -9.45
C ALA A 238 -6.88 -3.67 -10.68
N MET A 239 -6.06 -2.62 -10.59
CA MET A 239 -5.76 -1.75 -11.72
C MET A 239 -5.12 -2.58 -12.86
N PRO A 240 -5.66 -2.56 -14.09
CA PRO A 240 -5.19 -3.44 -15.18
C PRO A 240 -3.68 -3.37 -15.42
N ALA A 241 -3.13 -2.16 -15.52
CA ALA A 241 -1.69 -1.96 -15.72
C ALA A 241 -0.84 -2.55 -14.57
N ALA A 242 -1.32 -2.47 -13.32
CA ALA A 242 -0.62 -3.07 -12.19
C ALA A 242 -0.65 -4.60 -12.25
N LEU A 243 -1.76 -5.21 -12.67
CA LEU A 243 -1.86 -6.66 -12.87
C LEU A 243 -0.86 -7.16 -13.91
N GLU A 244 -0.74 -6.47 -15.05
CA GLU A 244 0.24 -6.79 -16.08
C GLU A 244 1.68 -6.64 -15.55
N GLN A 245 1.96 -5.58 -14.78
CA GLN A 245 3.29 -5.44 -14.19
C GLN A 245 3.58 -6.51 -13.13
N TYR A 246 2.60 -6.92 -12.33
CA TYR A 246 2.79 -8.02 -11.39
C TYR A 246 3.20 -9.32 -12.09
N GLU A 247 2.59 -9.63 -13.23
CA GLU A 247 2.95 -10.80 -14.04
C GLU A 247 4.38 -10.69 -14.58
N ARG A 248 4.74 -9.54 -15.17
CA ARG A 248 6.09 -9.30 -15.69
C ARG A 248 7.15 -9.40 -14.60
N VAL A 249 6.88 -8.85 -13.42
CA VAL A 249 7.78 -8.91 -12.26
C VAL A 249 7.91 -10.33 -11.74
N LEU A 250 6.82 -11.08 -11.66
CA LEU A 250 6.84 -12.48 -11.23
C LEU A 250 7.63 -13.36 -12.20
N ASP A 251 7.40 -13.21 -13.50
CA ASP A 251 8.11 -13.98 -14.52
C ASP A 251 9.60 -13.64 -14.58
N PHE A 252 9.96 -12.40 -14.26
CA PHE A 252 11.35 -11.97 -14.10
C PHE A 252 11.99 -12.65 -12.88
N TYR A 253 11.42 -12.49 -11.68
CA TYR A 253 12.04 -13.00 -10.44
C TYR A 253 12.04 -14.52 -10.33
N ARG A 254 11.15 -15.23 -11.04
CA ARG A 254 11.22 -16.70 -11.17
C ARG A 254 12.51 -17.20 -11.83
N LYS A 255 13.13 -16.37 -12.67
CA LYS A 255 14.33 -16.70 -13.45
C LYS A 255 15.56 -15.96 -12.95
N ALA A 256 15.38 -15.00 -12.04
CA ALA A 256 16.45 -14.20 -11.49
C ALA A 256 17.35 -15.06 -10.59
N PRO A 257 18.68 -14.82 -10.58
CA PRO A 257 19.56 -15.40 -9.58
C PRO A 257 19.20 -14.84 -8.18
N PRO A 258 19.74 -15.44 -7.10
CA PRO A 258 19.66 -14.86 -5.77
C PRO A 258 20.06 -13.38 -5.74
N GLU A 259 19.39 -12.60 -4.89
CA GLU A 259 19.72 -11.18 -4.75
C GLU A 259 21.15 -11.02 -4.19
N PRO A 260 22.04 -10.30 -4.90
CA PRO A 260 23.42 -10.13 -4.46
C PRO A 260 23.53 -9.48 -3.07
N GLY A 261 24.47 -9.96 -2.25
CA GLY A 261 24.71 -9.40 -0.91
C GLY A 261 23.63 -9.73 0.13
N THR A 262 22.79 -10.72 -0.14
CA THR A 262 21.86 -11.33 0.84
C THR A 262 22.43 -12.58 1.51
N GLU A 263 23.64 -12.99 1.11
CA GLU A 263 24.34 -14.16 1.65
C GLU A 263 24.72 -13.94 3.12
N GLY A 264 24.30 -14.86 3.99
CA GLY A 264 24.58 -14.78 5.43
C GLY A 264 23.65 -13.86 6.23
N CYS A 265 22.65 -13.23 5.59
CA CYS A 265 21.67 -12.40 6.28
C CYS A 265 20.75 -13.24 7.17
N VAL A 266 20.39 -12.68 8.33
CA VAL A 266 19.43 -13.29 9.24
C VAL A 266 18.03 -13.14 8.65
N ARG A 267 17.34 -14.25 8.40
CA ARG A 267 15.97 -14.24 7.87
C ARG A 267 14.98 -13.76 8.93
N VAL A 268 14.17 -12.77 8.60
CA VAL A 268 13.22 -12.12 9.52
C VAL A 268 11.79 -12.24 8.99
N LEU A 269 10.90 -12.70 9.86
CA LEU A 269 9.44 -12.54 9.71
C LEU A 269 9.04 -11.23 10.40
N LEU A 270 8.47 -10.29 9.66
CA LEU A 270 8.00 -9.02 10.17
C LEU A 270 6.47 -9.07 10.37
N THR A 271 6.04 -9.12 11.62
CA THR A 271 4.62 -9.19 11.99
C THR A 271 4.16 -7.93 12.73
N GLY A 272 2.90 -7.52 12.49
CA GLY A 272 2.31 -6.37 13.16
C GLY A 272 1.28 -5.63 12.31
N VAL A 273 1.38 -4.30 12.31
CA VAL A 273 0.48 -3.39 11.59
C VAL A 273 0.89 -3.22 10.12
N PRO A 274 -0.02 -2.84 9.20
CA PRO A 274 0.32 -2.65 7.80
C PRO A 274 1.35 -1.51 7.60
N MET A 275 2.35 -1.76 6.74
CA MET A 275 3.32 -0.76 6.28
C MET A 275 2.80 -0.02 5.04
N VAL A 276 2.20 1.15 5.29
CA VAL A 276 1.72 2.06 4.25
C VAL A 276 2.87 2.73 3.51
N HIS A 277 2.60 3.27 2.33
CA HIS A 277 3.60 4.00 1.55
C HIS A 277 4.14 5.21 2.33
N GLY A 278 5.46 5.33 2.45
CA GLY A 278 6.15 6.40 3.19
C GLY A 278 6.46 6.05 4.65
N ALA A 279 5.99 4.90 5.14
CA ALA A 279 6.20 4.44 6.52
C ALA A 279 6.96 3.09 6.58
N GLU A 280 8.00 2.92 5.75
CA GLU A 280 8.79 1.68 5.64
C GLU A 280 10.03 1.62 6.57
N ARG A 281 10.20 2.61 7.46
CA ARG A 281 11.46 2.81 8.23
C ARG A 281 11.93 1.60 9.03
N VAL A 282 11.01 0.84 9.64
CA VAL A 282 11.36 -0.36 10.44
C VAL A 282 11.99 -1.43 9.54
N LEU A 283 11.40 -1.67 8.37
CA LEU A 283 11.94 -2.62 7.41
C LEU A 283 13.33 -2.19 6.94
N GLU A 284 13.52 -0.90 6.66
CA GLU A 284 14.83 -0.36 6.25
C GLU A 284 15.90 -0.62 7.31
N ILE A 285 15.58 -0.38 8.58
CA ILE A 285 16.52 -0.60 9.69
C ILE A 285 16.90 -2.08 9.79
N ILE A 286 15.92 -2.99 9.68
CA ILE A 286 16.16 -4.44 9.73
C ILE A 286 17.14 -4.85 8.62
N GLU A 287 16.87 -4.46 7.38
CA GLU A 287 17.72 -4.86 6.24
C GLU A 287 19.10 -4.18 6.28
N GLN A 288 19.19 -2.94 6.77
CA GLN A 288 20.48 -2.26 6.97
C GLN A 288 21.33 -2.88 8.09
N SER A 289 20.72 -3.67 9.00
CA SER A 289 21.37 -4.21 10.20
C SER A 289 21.67 -5.71 10.11
N GLY A 290 21.81 -6.25 8.89
CA GLY A 290 22.15 -7.66 8.70
C GLY A 290 20.94 -8.61 8.63
N GLY A 291 19.72 -8.08 8.68
CA GLY A 291 18.49 -8.84 8.47
C GLY A 291 18.07 -8.92 7.00
N LEU A 292 17.25 -9.90 6.68
CA LEU A 292 16.53 -10.01 5.41
C LEU A 292 15.07 -10.30 5.72
N VAL A 293 14.18 -9.36 5.43
CA VAL A 293 12.74 -9.56 5.67
C VAL A 293 12.20 -10.48 4.58
N VAL A 294 11.74 -11.67 4.96
CA VAL A 294 11.28 -12.72 4.04
C VAL A 294 9.79 -13.05 4.17
N ALA A 295 9.12 -12.51 5.18
CA ALA A 295 7.69 -12.70 5.40
C ALA A 295 7.10 -11.53 6.22
#